data_AF-A0A5N9I2H4-F1
#
_entry.id   AF-A0A5N9I2H4-F1
#
_cell.length_a   1.000
_cell.length_b   1.000
_cell.length_c   1.000
_cell.angle_alpha   90.00
_cell.angle_beta   90.00
_cell.angle_gamma   90.00
#
_symmetry.space_group_name_H-M   'P 1'
#
loop_
_entity.id
_entity.type
_entity.pdbx_description
1 polymer ?
#
loop_
_entity_poly.entity_id
_entity_poly.type
_entity_poly.pdbx_seq_one_letter_code
_entity_poly.pdbx_strand_id
1 'polypeptide(L)'
;MNAHVFKPDMPPPVKTVGVLAWMRANLFSSWLNTLLTLFAVYLVWLIVPPLVQWALIDANWVGTTRADCTQSGACWVFVQQRFGQFMYGYYPVELRWRVDLTVWLAVLGAAPLFIKRFPRKAIYGLGFLVLYPVLAYTLLHGGLLGLSNVATSQWGGLMLTLVIATVGIVGALPLGILLALGRRSRMPAVKVVCVTFIEFWRGVPLITVLFMSSVMLPLFLPEGMSFDKLLRAMIGVILFQSAYVAEVVRGGLQAIPKGQYEAAAAMGLGYWRSMGLVILPQALKLVIPGIVNTFIALFKDTSLVIIIGLFDLLNSVKQAAADPAWLGMATEGYVFAALVFWIFCFGMSRYSMHLERKLDTGHKR
;
A
#
# COMPACT_ATOMS: atom_id res chain seq x y z
N MET A 1 41.49 -39.95 -44.16
CA MET A 1 40.65 -39.02 -43.36
C MET A 1 41.04 -39.22 -41.90
N ASN A 2 41.77 -38.26 -41.31
CA ASN A 2 42.15 -38.36 -39.89
C ASN A 2 40.96 -37.90 -39.04
N ALA A 3 40.43 -38.80 -38.22
CA ALA A 3 39.33 -38.52 -37.32
C ALA A 3 39.79 -37.49 -36.26
N HIS A 4 39.08 -36.37 -36.17
CA HIS A 4 39.30 -35.37 -35.13
C HIS A 4 38.93 -35.98 -33.77
N VAL A 5 39.92 -36.20 -32.91
CA VAL A 5 39.69 -36.64 -31.53
C VAL A 5 39.36 -35.42 -30.68
N PHE A 6 38.11 -35.30 -30.25
CA PHE A 6 37.68 -34.26 -29.32
C PHE A 6 38.36 -34.48 -27.97
N LYS A 7 39.12 -33.48 -27.50
CA LYS A 7 39.64 -33.45 -26.13
C LYS A 7 38.48 -33.10 -25.18
N PRO A 8 38.46 -33.65 -23.95
CA PRO A 8 37.43 -33.29 -22.96
C PRO A 8 37.49 -31.79 -22.67
N ASP A 9 36.33 -31.15 -22.60
CA ASP A 9 36.22 -29.72 -22.34
C ASP A 9 36.86 -29.40 -20.98
N MET A 10 37.86 -28.51 -21.00
CA MET A 10 38.46 -28.00 -19.78
C MET A 10 37.43 -27.13 -19.03
N PRO A 11 37.39 -27.18 -17.69
CA PRO A 11 36.49 -26.32 -16.94
C PRO A 11 36.78 -24.84 -17.27
N PRO A 12 35.73 -24.00 -17.40
CA PRO A 12 35.92 -22.60 -17.74
C PRO A 12 36.82 -21.91 -16.70
N PRO A 13 37.70 -20.99 -17.13
CA PRO A 13 38.64 -20.35 -16.23
C PRO A 13 37.90 -19.65 -15.09
N VAL A 14 38.40 -19.76 -13.86
CA VAL A 14 37.78 -19.20 -12.64
C VAL A 14 37.46 -17.69 -12.75
N LYS A 15 38.09 -16.99 -13.69
CA LYS A 15 37.84 -15.57 -14.01
C LYS A 15 36.54 -15.31 -14.80
N THR A 16 35.94 -16.32 -15.41
CA THR A 16 34.74 -16.19 -16.26
C THR A 16 33.48 -16.77 -15.62
N VAL A 17 33.60 -17.40 -14.44
CA VAL A 17 32.49 -18.02 -13.69
C VAL A 17 32.58 -17.70 -12.20
N GLY A 18 31.42 -17.54 -11.56
CA GLY A 18 31.31 -17.31 -10.11
C GLY A 18 31.27 -15.84 -9.68
N VAL A 19 31.34 -15.61 -8.37
CA VAL A 19 31.13 -14.30 -7.72
C VAL A 19 32.15 -13.25 -8.19
N LEU A 20 33.42 -13.63 -8.33
CA LEU A 20 34.48 -12.74 -8.79
C LEU A 20 34.28 -12.26 -10.23
N ALA A 21 33.83 -13.15 -11.12
CA ALA A 21 33.48 -12.80 -12.49
C ALA A 21 32.27 -11.85 -12.53
N TRP A 22 31.24 -12.12 -11.70
CA TRP A 22 30.07 -11.25 -11.56
C TRP A 22 30.45 -9.86 -11.04
N MET A 23 31.29 -9.76 -10.00
CA MET A 23 31.75 -8.48 -9.45
C MET A 23 32.52 -7.67 -10.49
N ARG A 24 33.42 -8.31 -11.24
CA ARG A 24 34.18 -7.63 -12.28
C ARG A 24 33.30 -7.15 -13.43
N ALA A 25 32.28 -7.93 -13.79
CA ALA A 25 31.34 -7.60 -14.86
C ALA A 25 30.30 -6.53 -14.45
N ASN A 26 29.88 -6.48 -13.18
CA ASN A 26 28.79 -5.60 -12.73
C ASN A 26 29.28 -4.39 -11.92
N LEU A 27 30.24 -4.58 -11.01
CA LEU A 27 30.71 -3.52 -10.10
C LEU A 27 31.96 -2.80 -10.65
N PHE A 28 32.88 -3.55 -11.26
CA PHE A 28 34.20 -3.02 -11.67
C PHE A 28 34.42 -3.08 -13.19
N SER A 29 33.34 -2.99 -13.99
CA SER A 29 33.41 -3.14 -15.45
C SER A 29 34.01 -1.94 -16.18
N SER A 30 33.97 -0.76 -15.56
CA SER A 30 34.59 0.46 -16.07
C SER A 30 35.24 1.25 -14.93
N TRP A 31 36.10 2.21 -15.25
CA TRP A 31 36.72 3.09 -14.26
C TRP A 31 35.66 3.90 -13.49
N LEU A 32 34.59 4.34 -14.17
CA LEU A 32 33.48 5.05 -13.55
C LEU A 32 32.69 4.14 -12.61
N ASN A 33 32.37 2.91 -13.03
CA ASN A 33 31.66 1.93 -12.19
C ASN A 33 32.49 1.53 -10.96
N THR A 34 33.81 1.42 -11.13
CA THR A 34 34.74 1.21 -10.02
C THR A 34 34.68 2.35 -9.02
N LEU A 35 34.73 3.61 -9.48
CA LEU A 35 34.64 4.78 -8.62
C LEU A 35 33.28 4.87 -7.91
N LEU A 36 32.18 4.63 -8.63
CA LEU A 36 30.83 4.60 -8.06
C LEU A 36 30.67 3.47 -7.02
N THR A 37 31.25 2.30 -7.28
CA THR A 37 31.24 1.17 -6.33
C THR A 37 32.01 1.53 -5.06
N LEU A 38 33.23 2.07 -5.19
CA LEU A 38 34.02 2.49 -4.04
C LEU A 38 33.32 3.59 -3.24
N PHE A 39 32.72 4.56 -3.92
CA PHE A 39 31.91 5.61 -3.29
C PHE A 39 30.69 5.03 -2.55
N ALA A 40 29.97 4.09 -3.16
CA ALA A 40 28.84 3.43 -2.51
C ALA A 40 29.27 2.62 -1.28
N VAL A 41 30.39 1.90 -1.35
CA VAL A 41 30.96 1.18 -0.20
C VAL A 41 31.38 2.15 0.90
N TYR A 42 31.99 3.28 0.56
CA TYR A 42 32.34 4.33 1.50
C TYR A 42 31.11 4.91 2.20
N LEU A 43 30.03 5.20 1.46
CA LEU A 43 28.76 5.65 2.05
C LEU A 43 28.14 4.60 2.97
N VAL A 44 28.17 3.32 2.58
CA VAL A 44 27.70 2.21 3.43
C VAL A 44 28.52 2.14 4.71
N TRP A 45 29.84 2.30 4.63
CA TRP A 45 30.72 2.31 5.79
C TRP A 45 30.51 3.53 6.70
N LEU A 46 30.11 4.68 6.17
CA LEU A 46 29.75 5.85 6.97
C LEU A 46 28.38 5.74 7.66
N ILE A 47 27.42 5.04 7.04
CA ILE A 47 26.02 5.04 7.50
C ILE A 47 25.72 3.80 8.35
N VAL A 48 26.08 2.61 7.88
CA VAL A 48 25.62 1.35 8.47
C VAL A 48 26.22 1.08 9.85
N PRO A 49 27.55 1.18 10.07
CA PRO A 49 28.11 0.93 11.39
C PRO A 49 27.58 1.87 12.49
N PRO A 50 27.51 3.21 12.30
CA PRO A 50 26.92 4.10 13.32
C PRO A 50 25.43 3.83 13.54
N LEU A 51 24.68 3.49 12.49
CA LEU A 51 23.26 3.15 12.61
C LEU A 51 23.07 1.87 13.43
N VAL A 52 23.88 0.84 13.20
CA VAL A 52 23.82 -0.42 13.94
C VAL A 52 24.26 -0.22 15.40
N GLN A 53 25.28 0.59 15.63
CA GLN A 53 25.71 0.96 16.98
C GLN A 53 24.57 1.64 17.73
N TRP A 54 24.01 2.71 17.16
CA TRP A 54 22.90 3.45 17.76
C TRP A 54 21.64 2.59 17.96
N ALA A 55 21.23 1.84 16.94
CA ALA A 55 19.94 1.13 16.95
C ALA A 55 19.95 -0.17 17.75
N LEU A 56 21.09 -0.87 17.84
CA LEU A 56 21.13 -2.21 18.41
C LEU A 56 22.12 -2.35 19.57
N ILE A 57 23.34 -1.84 19.41
CA ILE A 57 24.45 -2.11 20.35
C ILE A 57 24.33 -1.23 21.60
N ASP A 58 24.20 0.09 21.41
CA ASP A 58 24.15 1.08 22.48
C ASP A 58 22.70 1.42 22.90
N ALA A 59 21.72 0.66 22.40
CA ALA A 59 20.30 0.94 22.56
C ALA A 59 19.73 0.45 23.90
N ASN A 60 18.79 1.23 24.46
CA ASN A 60 18.09 0.87 25.69
C ASN A 60 16.76 0.16 25.37
N TRP A 61 16.68 -1.11 25.76
CA TRP A 61 15.52 -1.97 25.47
C TRP A 61 14.59 -2.18 26.67
N VAL A 62 15.04 -1.88 27.88
CA VAL A 62 14.30 -2.12 29.13
C VAL A 62 14.25 -0.84 29.93
N GLY A 63 13.06 -0.43 30.34
CA GLY A 63 12.83 0.77 31.13
C GLY A 63 11.34 1.14 31.19
N THR A 64 11.02 2.16 31.97
CA THR A 64 9.65 2.67 32.14
C THR A 64 9.55 4.16 31.89
N THR A 65 10.64 4.89 32.09
CA THR A 65 10.69 6.34 31.97
C THR A 65 11.80 6.78 31.04
N ARG A 66 11.76 8.06 30.63
CA ARG A 66 12.83 8.67 29.85
C ARG A 66 14.19 8.63 30.56
N ALA A 67 14.20 8.70 31.89
CA ALA A 67 15.44 8.71 32.68
C ALA A 67 16.23 7.40 32.55
N ASP A 68 15.55 6.31 32.14
CA ASP A 68 16.17 5.00 31.93
C ASP A 68 16.95 4.92 30.60
N CYS A 69 16.84 5.93 29.73
CA CYS A 69 17.52 5.97 28.44
C CYS A 69 18.83 6.75 28.53
N THR A 70 19.90 6.13 28.04
CA THR A 70 21.24 6.75 27.94
C THR A 70 21.32 7.62 26.68
N GLN A 71 22.15 8.66 26.68
CA GLN A 71 22.33 9.53 25.50
C GLN A 71 23.18 8.90 24.39
N SER A 72 23.68 7.68 24.58
CA SER A 72 24.63 6.99 23.69
C SER A 72 23.95 6.27 22.52
N GLY A 73 22.69 5.87 22.63
CA GLY A 73 22.00 5.05 21.64
C GLY A 73 20.49 5.26 21.59
N ALA A 74 19.79 4.42 20.85
CA ALA A 74 18.34 4.52 20.65
C ALA A 74 17.58 4.15 21.92
N CYS A 75 16.63 4.99 22.32
CA CYS A 75 15.71 4.73 23.42
C CYS A 75 14.47 3.93 22.95
N TRP A 76 14.59 2.61 22.76
CA TRP A 76 13.44 1.77 22.36
C TRP A 76 12.35 1.67 23.43
N VAL A 77 12.68 1.98 24.69
CA VAL A 77 11.72 2.13 25.78
C VAL A 77 10.61 3.12 25.40
N PHE A 78 10.91 4.23 24.72
CA PHE A 78 9.91 5.18 24.24
C PHE A 78 8.86 4.51 23.36
N VAL A 79 9.31 3.70 22.39
CA VAL A 79 8.43 2.99 21.47
C VAL A 79 7.61 1.93 22.21
N GLN A 80 8.19 1.21 23.16
CA GLN A 80 7.48 0.22 23.97
C GLN A 80 6.38 0.87 24.82
N GLN A 81 6.69 1.96 25.53
CA GLN A 81 5.73 2.66 26.39
C GLN A 81 4.60 3.32 25.58
N ARG A 82 4.89 3.72 24.33
CA ARG A 82 3.89 4.33 23.42
C ARG A 82 3.30 3.36 22.41
N PHE A 83 3.64 2.08 22.47
CA PHE A 83 3.22 1.09 21.47
C PHE A 83 1.70 1.02 21.31
N GLY A 84 0.96 1.05 22.43
CA GLY A 84 -0.49 1.07 22.41
C GLY A 84 -1.07 2.29 21.68
N GLN A 85 -0.48 3.48 21.88
CA GLN A 85 -0.87 4.70 21.18
C GLN A 85 -0.53 4.62 19.69
N PHE A 86 0.61 4.03 19.33
CA PHE A 86 1.02 3.89 17.93
C PHE A 86 0.16 2.88 17.16
N MET A 87 -0.30 1.81 17.81
CA MET A 87 -1.13 0.80 17.15
C MET A 87 -2.61 1.16 17.12
N TYR A 88 -3.15 1.67 18.23
CA TYR A 88 -4.59 1.84 18.44
C TYR A 88 -5.03 3.32 18.59
N GLY A 89 -4.10 4.27 18.66
CA GLY A 89 -4.42 5.67 18.92
C GLY A 89 -5.07 5.87 20.29
N TYR A 90 -6.23 6.52 20.31
CA TYR A 90 -7.02 6.80 21.50
C TYR A 90 -8.09 5.73 21.80
N TYR A 91 -8.04 4.59 21.11
CA TYR A 91 -9.01 3.51 21.31
C TYR A 91 -8.92 2.96 22.75
N PRO A 92 -10.04 2.83 23.48
CA PRO A 92 -10.04 2.43 24.89
C PRO A 92 -9.37 1.07 25.11
N VAL A 93 -8.56 0.96 26.17
CA VAL A 93 -7.65 -0.18 26.40
C VAL A 93 -8.42 -1.50 26.51
N GLU A 94 -9.50 -1.48 27.27
CA GLU A 94 -10.41 -2.60 27.52
C GLU A 94 -11.15 -3.08 26.26
N LEU A 95 -11.17 -2.27 25.19
CA LEU A 95 -11.83 -2.60 23.93
C LEU A 95 -10.85 -2.93 22.80
N ARG A 96 -9.52 -2.81 23.00
CA ARG A 96 -8.51 -3.03 21.95
C ARG A 96 -8.58 -4.42 21.30
N TRP A 97 -9.06 -5.42 22.03
CA TRP A 97 -9.30 -6.76 21.49
C TRP A 97 -10.23 -6.75 20.26
N ARG A 98 -11.13 -5.76 20.13
CA ARG A 98 -11.99 -5.59 18.95
C ARG A 98 -11.18 -5.25 17.70
N VAL A 99 -10.14 -4.43 17.85
CA VAL A 99 -9.23 -4.06 16.77
C VAL A 99 -8.41 -5.28 16.35
N ASP A 100 -7.83 -5.99 17.33
CA ASP A 100 -7.05 -7.20 17.07
C ASP A 100 -7.89 -8.28 16.41
N LEU A 101 -9.10 -8.51 16.92
CA LEU A 101 -10.05 -9.45 16.33
C LEU A 101 -10.43 -9.05 14.89
N THR A 102 -10.64 -7.76 14.62
CA THR A 102 -10.90 -7.27 13.26
C THR A 102 -9.75 -7.65 12.32
N VAL A 103 -8.50 -7.41 12.73
CA VAL A 103 -7.30 -7.77 11.94
C VAL A 103 -7.20 -9.28 11.75
N TRP A 104 -7.39 -10.08 12.80
CA TRP A 104 -7.34 -11.54 12.71
C TRP A 104 -8.43 -12.09 11.78
N LEU A 105 -9.66 -11.57 11.85
CA LEU A 105 -10.73 -11.93 10.93
C LEU A 105 -10.40 -11.54 9.49
N ALA A 106 -9.71 -10.41 9.28
CA ALA A 106 -9.22 -10.03 7.96
C ALA A 106 -8.21 -11.04 7.41
N VAL A 107 -7.20 -11.37 8.21
CA VAL A 107 -6.09 -12.25 7.81
C VAL A 107 -6.59 -13.67 7.57
N LEU A 108 -7.34 -14.23 8.53
CA LEU A 108 -7.89 -15.58 8.45
C LEU A 108 -8.97 -15.69 7.38
N GLY A 109 -9.82 -14.67 7.24
CA GLY A 109 -10.82 -14.61 6.18
C GLY A 109 -10.22 -14.43 4.78
N ALA A 110 -9.10 -13.71 4.65
CA ALA A 110 -8.39 -13.60 3.38
C ALA A 110 -7.57 -14.85 3.04
N ALA A 111 -7.13 -15.65 4.04
CA ALA A 111 -6.24 -16.79 3.84
C ALA A 111 -6.71 -17.80 2.76
N PRO A 112 -8.01 -18.20 2.70
CA PRO A 112 -8.52 -19.08 1.63
C PRO A 112 -8.32 -18.52 0.21
N LEU A 113 -8.28 -17.20 0.04
CA LEU A 113 -8.04 -16.56 -1.26
C LEU A 113 -6.61 -16.82 -1.77
N PHE A 114 -5.67 -17.18 -0.91
CA PHE A 114 -4.30 -17.47 -1.34
C PHE A 114 -4.11 -18.95 -1.72
N ILE A 115 -5.04 -19.83 -1.35
CA ILE A 115 -4.98 -21.27 -1.65
C ILE A 115 -5.38 -21.51 -3.11
N LYS A 116 -4.49 -22.14 -3.91
CA LYS A 116 -4.70 -22.36 -5.36
C LYS A 116 -5.93 -23.23 -5.67
N ARG A 117 -6.25 -24.21 -4.82
CA ARG A 117 -7.32 -25.21 -5.04
C ARG A 117 -8.67 -24.84 -4.41
N PHE A 118 -8.84 -23.63 -3.91
CA PHE A 118 -10.07 -23.25 -3.19
C PHE A 118 -11.27 -23.16 -4.16
N PRO A 119 -12.37 -23.91 -3.91
CA PRO A 119 -13.53 -23.91 -4.79
C PRO A 119 -14.24 -22.56 -4.77
N ARG A 120 -14.79 -22.13 -5.91
CA ARG A 120 -15.57 -20.88 -6.04
C ARG A 120 -14.87 -19.62 -5.46
N LYS A 121 -13.53 -19.57 -5.56
CA LYS A 121 -12.69 -18.50 -5.01
C LYS A 121 -13.16 -17.07 -5.36
N ALA A 122 -13.64 -16.86 -6.60
CA ALA A 122 -14.14 -15.54 -7.01
C ALA A 122 -15.40 -15.11 -6.22
N ILE A 123 -16.33 -16.04 -5.97
CA ILE A 123 -17.56 -15.77 -5.23
C ILE A 123 -17.24 -15.51 -3.76
N TYR A 124 -16.37 -16.34 -3.17
CA TYR A 124 -15.91 -16.12 -1.79
C TYR A 124 -15.21 -14.76 -1.63
N GLY A 125 -14.32 -14.41 -2.56
CA GLY A 125 -13.63 -13.11 -2.53
C GLY A 125 -14.58 -11.93 -2.66
N LEU A 126 -15.60 -12.02 -3.53
CA LEU A 126 -16.61 -10.99 -3.67
C LEU A 126 -17.47 -10.87 -2.39
N GLY A 127 -17.89 -12.00 -1.82
CA GLY A 127 -18.61 -12.02 -0.55
C GLY A 127 -17.80 -11.43 0.59
N PHE A 128 -16.52 -11.79 0.70
CA PHE A 128 -15.60 -11.22 1.68
C PHE A 128 -15.45 -9.71 1.51
N LEU A 129 -15.28 -9.23 0.27
CA LEU A 129 -15.14 -7.80 -0.04
C LEU A 129 -16.35 -6.96 0.39
N VAL A 130 -17.56 -7.54 0.38
CA VAL A 130 -18.80 -6.85 0.78
C VAL A 130 -19.09 -7.02 2.27
N LEU A 131 -18.97 -8.24 2.80
CA LEU A 131 -19.37 -8.57 4.17
C LEU A 131 -18.34 -8.14 5.21
N TYR A 132 -17.04 -8.25 4.92
CA TYR A 132 -15.99 -7.95 5.86
C TYR A 132 -15.96 -6.46 6.27
N PRO A 133 -16.09 -5.46 5.37
CA PRO A 133 -16.13 -4.06 5.79
C PRO A 133 -17.30 -3.74 6.74
N VAL A 134 -18.46 -4.36 6.51
CA VAL A 134 -19.63 -4.21 7.41
C VAL A 134 -19.30 -4.81 8.77
N LEU A 135 -18.78 -6.04 8.81
CA LEU A 135 -18.36 -6.69 10.05
C LEU A 135 -17.31 -5.87 10.81
N ALA A 136 -16.25 -5.42 10.13
CA ALA A 136 -15.19 -4.60 10.69
C ALA A 136 -15.74 -3.28 11.26
N TYR A 137 -16.61 -2.58 10.52
CA TYR A 137 -17.24 -1.37 11.03
C TYR A 137 -18.07 -1.63 12.28
N THR A 138 -18.92 -2.67 12.28
CA THR A 138 -19.75 -3.01 13.45
C THR A 138 -18.91 -3.37 14.68
N LEU A 139 -17.79 -4.07 14.49
CA LEU A 139 -16.90 -4.47 15.56
C LEU A 139 -16.09 -3.28 16.10
N LEU A 140 -15.57 -2.42 15.23
CA LEU A 140 -14.73 -1.28 15.62
C LEU A 140 -15.54 -0.12 16.23
N HIS A 141 -16.69 0.22 15.63
CA HIS A 141 -17.53 1.32 16.09
C HIS A 141 -18.44 0.92 17.25
N GLY A 142 -18.88 -0.34 17.29
CA GLY A 142 -19.89 -0.80 18.25
C GLY A 142 -21.26 -0.16 18.02
N GLY A 143 -22.11 -0.21 19.05
CA GLY A 143 -23.51 0.26 19.02
C GLY A 143 -24.53 -0.79 18.57
N LEU A 144 -24.07 -1.92 18.03
CA LEU A 144 -24.89 -3.08 17.67
C LEU A 144 -24.48 -4.28 18.52
N LEU A 145 -25.40 -5.23 18.73
CA LEU A 145 -25.14 -6.48 19.46
C LEU A 145 -24.67 -6.28 20.93
N GLY A 146 -25.10 -5.19 21.58
CA GLY A 146 -24.72 -4.88 22.96
C GLY A 146 -23.29 -4.36 23.15
N LEU A 147 -22.57 -4.06 22.05
CA LEU A 147 -21.23 -3.48 22.10
C LEU A 147 -21.29 -1.99 22.44
N SER A 148 -20.49 -1.55 23.40
CA SER A 148 -20.27 -0.13 23.69
C SER A 148 -19.84 0.64 22.44
N ASN A 149 -20.39 1.83 22.25
CA ASN A 149 -20.06 2.70 21.13
C ASN A 149 -18.69 3.36 21.35
N VAL A 150 -17.84 3.30 20.33
CA VAL A 150 -16.55 3.99 20.30
C VAL A 150 -16.55 4.94 19.11
N ALA A 151 -16.56 6.24 19.40
CA ALA A 151 -16.55 7.28 18.39
C ALA A 151 -15.32 7.17 17.47
N THR A 152 -15.53 7.38 16.17
CA THR A 152 -14.48 7.44 15.13
C THR A 152 -13.38 8.46 15.44
N SER A 153 -13.67 9.49 16.24
CA SER A 153 -12.67 10.48 16.70
C SER A 153 -11.61 9.88 17.62
N GLN A 154 -11.86 8.73 18.25
CA GLN A 154 -10.90 8.02 19.09
C GLN A 154 -10.05 7.03 18.29
N TRP A 155 -10.35 6.79 17.02
CA TRP A 155 -9.59 5.88 16.18
C TRP A 155 -8.28 6.56 15.77
N GLY A 156 -7.17 5.84 15.85
CA GLY A 156 -5.85 6.38 15.51
C GLY A 156 -4.79 5.31 15.30
N GLY A 157 -3.54 5.74 15.20
CA GLY A 157 -2.40 4.86 15.03
C GLY A 157 -2.43 4.07 13.71
N LEU A 158 -1.75 2.92 13.73
CA LEU A 158 -1.70 1.98 12.60
C LEU A 158 -3.08 1.45 12.23
N MET A 159 -3.97 1.25 13.20
CA MET A 159 -5.37 0.87 12.94
C MET A 159 -6.02 1.86 11.95
N LEU A 160 -5.94 3.16 12.23
CA LEU A 160 -6.54 4.17 11.37
C LEU A 160 -5.90 4.19 9.97
N THR A 161 -4.57 4.10 9.90
CA THR A 161 -3.83 3.95 8.63
C THR A 161 -4.38 2.78 7.81
N LEU A 162 -4.56 1.60 8.42
CA LEU A 162 -5.06 0.40 7.75
C LEU A 162 -6.53 0.51 7.34
N VAL A 163 -7.38 1.14 8.15
CA VAL A 163 -8.78 1.39 7.82
C VAL A 163 -8.89 2.29 6.58
N ILE A 164 -8.21 3.43 6.60
CA ILE A 164 -8.27 4.40 5.48
C ILE A 164 -7.69 3.78 4.21
N ALA A 165 -6.53 3.11 4.30
CA ALA A 165 -5.92 2.46 3.16
C ALA A 165 -6.84 1.36 2.59
N THR A 166 -7.39 0.49 3.43
CA THR A 166 -8.21 -0.64 2.98
C THR A 166 -9.51 -0.16 2.34
N VAL A 167 -10.23 0.75 2.99
CA VAL A 167 -11.49 1.25 2.43
C VAL A 167 -11.25 2.11 1.18
N GLY A 168 -10.18 2.91 1.16
CA GLY A 168 -9.76 3.66 -0.02
C GLY A 168 -9.45 2.73 -1.19
N ILE A 169 -8.69 1.66 -0.97
CA ILE A 169 -8.35 0.65 -2.00
C ILE A 169 -9.62 -0.06 -2.51
N VAL A 170 -10.44 -0.59 -1.59
CA VAL A 170 -11.63 -1.36 -1.93
C VAL A 170 -12.68 -0.51 -2.64
N GLY A 171 -12.86 0.76 -2.24
CA GLY A 171 -13.79 1.68 -2.86
C GLY A 171 -13.29 2.26 -4.19
N ALA A 172 -12.01 2.62 -4.28
CA ALA A 172 -11.45 3.26 -5.46
C ALA A 172 -11.27 2.30 -6.64
N LEU A 173 -11.00 1.01 -6.40
CA LEU A 173 -10.80 0.03 -7.46
C LEU A 173 -12.04 -0.13 -8.39
N PRO A 174 -13.24 -0.47 -7.88
CA PRO A 174 -14.42 -0.60 -8.73
C PRO A 174 -14.80 0.74 -9.37
N LEU A 175 -14.74 1.85 -8.62
CA LEU A 175 -15.04 3.17 -9.17
C LEU A 175 -14.07 3.55 -10.30
N GLY A 176 -12.78 3.28 -10.13
CA GLY A 176 -11.76 3.53 -11.15
C GLY A 176 -11.97 2.68 -12.41
N ILE A 177 -12.34 1.40 -12.25
CA ILE A 177 -12.69 0.54 -13.40
C ILE A 177 -13.90 1.11 -14.16
N LEU A 178 -14.96 1.52 -13.44
CA LEU A 178 -16.15 2.11 -14.06
C LEU A 178 -15.82 3.41 -14.79
N LEU A 179 -15.01 4.29 -14.20
CA LEU A 179 -14.55 5.54 -14.82
C LEU A 179 -13.70 5.29 -16.06
N ALA A 180 -12.79 4.29 -16.03
CA ALA A 180 -11.98 3.91 -17.17
C ALA A 180 -12.82 3.39 -18.35
N LEU A 181 -13.83 2.57 -18.05
CA LEU A 181 -14.79 2.07 -19.06
C LEU A 181 -15.65 3.21 -19.61
N GLY A 182 -16.16 4.09 -18.74
CA GLY A 182 -16.96 5.26 -19.11
C GLY A 182 -16.20 6.23 -20.02
N ARG A 183 -14.90 6.46 -19.77
CA ARG A 183 -14.00 7.24 -20.64
C ARG A 183 -13.85 6.67 -22.06
N ARG A 184 -14.07 5.36 -22.25
CA ARG A 184 -14.07 4.71 -23.58
C ARG A 184 -15.48 4.50 -24.15
N SER A 185 -16.52 5.02 -23.51
CA SER A 185 -17.89 4.92 -24.01
C SER A 185 -18.04 5.66 -25.35
N ARG A 186 -18.95 5.15 -26.20
CA ARG A 186 -19.37 5.83 -27.44
C ARG A 186 -20.34 6.98 -27.16
N MET A 187 -20.98 6.99 -25.99
CA MET A 187 -21.89 8.05 -25.59
C MET A 187 -21.08 9.30 -25.16
N PRO A 188 -21.19 10.44 -25.88
CA PRO A 188 -20.36 11.61 -25.61
C PRO A 188 -20.57 12.16 -24.21
N ALA A 189 -21.80 12.16 -23.69
CA ALA A 189 -22.10 12.64 -22.33
C ALA A 189 -21.34 11.86 -21.25
N VAL A 190 -21.43 10.52 -21.27
CA VAL A 190 -20.71 9.65 -20.32
C VAL A 190 -19.21 9.86 -20.41
N LYS A 191 -18.69 9.91 -21.64
CA LYS A 191 -17.27 10.11 -21.90
C LYS A 191 -16.78 11.44 -21.32
N VAL A 192 -17.50 12.54 -21.56
CA VAL A 192 -17.13 13.87 -21.05
C VAL A 192 -17.14 13.88 -19.54
N VAL A 193 -18.20 13.38 -18.89
CA VAL A 193 -18.28 13.32 -17.42
C VAL A 193 -17.11 12.54 -16.82
N CYS A 194 -16.79 11.35 -17.36
CA CYS A 194 -15.68 10.55 -16.87
C CYS A 194 -14.32 11.21 -17.12
N VAL A 195 -14.10 11.81 -18.30
CA VAL A 195 -12.85 12.53 -18.61
C VAL A 195 -12.68 13.71 -17.67
N THR A 196 -13.68 14.58 -17.56
CA THR A 196 -13.63 15.75 -16.67
C THR A 196 -13.37 15.34 -15.23
N PHE A 197 -14.04 14.30 -14.72
CA PHE A 197 -13.78 13.77 -13.39
C PHE A 197 -12.31 13.34 -13.24
N ILE A 198 -11.82 12.49 -14.13
CA ILE A 198 -10.46 11.94 -14.01
C ILE A 198 -9.41 13.05 -14.07
N GLU A 199 -9.52 13.97 -15.03
CA GLU A 199 -8.53 15.05 -15.20
C GLU A 199 -8.60 16.06 -14.03
N PHE A 200 -9.79 16.36 -13.52
CA PHE A 200 -9.95 17.24 -12.35
C PHE A 200 -9.27 16.65 -11.12
N TRP A 201 -9.61 15.41 -10.74
CA TRP A 201 -9.09 14.79 -9.51
C TRP A 201 -7.59 14.53 -9.57
N ARG A 202 -7.03 14.25 -10.76
CA ARG A 202 -5.58 14.12 -10.94
C ARG A 202 -4.85 15.46 -10.95
N GLY A 203 -5.56 16.56 -11.21
CA GLY A 203 -5.00 17.92 -11.20
C GLY A 203 -4.97 18.58 -9.82
N VAL A 204 -5.72 18.05 -8.84
CA VAL A 204 -5.83 18.62 -7.48
C VAL A 204 -4.99 17.82 -6.49
N PRO A 205 -4.20 18.44 -5.59
CA PRO A 205 -3.49 17.71 -4.53
C PRO A 205 -4.42 17.04 -3.52
N LEU A 206 -4.11 15.82 -3.06
CA LEU A 206 -4.93 15.11 -2.06
C LEU A 206 -5.07 15.90 -0.74
N ILE A 207 -4.03 16.63 -0.33
CA ILE A 207 -4.12 17.47 0.88
C ILE A 207 -5.22 18.53 0.77
N THR A 208 -5.38 19.13 -0.43
CA THR A 208 -6.44 20.11 -0.72
C THR A 208 -7.80 19.44 -0.68
N VAL A 209 -7.93 18.24 -1.23
CA VAL A 209 -9.16 17.44 -1.16
C VAL A 209 -9.57 17.19 0.29
N LEU A 210 -8.63 16.74 1.13
CA LEU A 210 -8.90 16.45 2.54
C LEU A 210 -9.29 17.71 3.31
N PHE A 211 -8.58 18.81 3.09
CA PHE A 211 -8.90 20.10 3.70
C PHE A 211 -10.27 20.63 3.25
N MET A 212 -10.56 20.61 1.94
CA MET A 212 -11.86 21.04 1.41
C MET A 212 -12.99 20.17 1.93
N SER A 213 -12.80 18.85 1.90
CA SER A 213 -13.82 17.90 2.36
C SER A 213 -14.06 18.00 3.85
N SER A 214 -13.05 18.34 4.67
CA SER A 214 -13.10 18.28 6.14
C SER A 214 -13.27 19.64 6.85
N VAL A 215 -12.86 20.74 6.23
CA VAL A 215 -12.90 22.09 6.83
C VAL A 215 -13.86 23.01 6.07
N MET A 216 -13.85 23.01 4.75
CA MET A 216 -14.64 23.95 3.95
C MET A 216 -16.09 23.49 3.73
N LEU A 217 -16.32 22.22 3.38
CA LEU A 217 -17.66 21.68 3.12
C LEU A 217 -18.69 21.95 4.25
N PRO A 218 -18.37 21.81 5.56
CA PRO A 218 -19.31 22.06 6.64
C PRO A 218 -19.80 23.50 6.71
N LEU A 219 -19.01 24.47 6.21
CA LEU A 219 -19.38 25.88 6.19
C LEU A 219 -20.55 26.14 5.23
N PHE A 220 -20.78 25.22 4.29
CA PHE A 220 -21.89 25.26 3.34
C PHE A 220 -23.05 24.34 3.73
N LEU A 221 -22.93 23.57 4.82
CA LEU A 221 -23.98 22.69 5.31
C LEU A 221 -24.84 23.42 6.36
N PRO A 222 -26.16 23.14 6.43
CA PRO A 222 -27.02 23.70 7.47
C PRO A 222 -26.52 23.35 8.88
N GLU A 223 -26.76 24.26 9.83
CA GLU A 223 -26.46 24.02 11.24
C GLU A 223 -27.10 22.72 11.72
N GLY A 224 -26.31 21.85 12.36
CA GLY A 224 -26.73 20.51 12.81
C GLY A 224 -26.46 19.36 11.84
N MET A 225 -26.13 19.63 10.57
CA MET A 225 -25.70 18.58 9.62
C MET A 225 -24.18 18.34 9.71
N SER A 226 -23.74 17.65 10.76
CA SER A 226 -22.32 17.27 10.92
C SER A 226 -22.08 15.82 10.50
N PHE A 227 -21.47 15.63 9.32
CA PHE A 227 -20.94 14.33 8.94
C PHE A 227 -19.61 14.06 9.65
N ASP A 228 -19.40 12.80 10.02
CA ASP A 228 -18.17 12.31 10.61
C ASP A 228 -16.93 12.66 9.77
N LYS A 229 -15.84 13.08 10.44
CA LYS A 229 -14.61 13.54 9.79
C LYS A 229 -13.94 12.40 9.01
N LEU A 230 -13.91 11.20 9.59
CA LEU A 230 -13.30 10.02 8.95
C LEU A 230 -14.10 9.61 7.70
N LEU A 231 -15.43 9.60 7.77
CA LEU A 231 -16.27 9.30 6.61
C LEU A 231 -16.00 10.26 5.43
N ARG A 232 -15.93 11.57 5.69
CA ARG A 232 -15.64 12.57 4.66
C ARG A 232 -14.25 12.44 4.07
N ALA A 233 -13.26 12.14 4.91
CA ALA A 233 -11.90 11.84 4.46
C ALA A 233 -11.88 10.61 3.54
N MET A 234 -12.57 9.52 3.94
CA MET A 234 -12.67 8.30 3.14
C MET A 234 -13.34 8.53 1.79
N ILE A 235 -14.43 9.30 1.72
CA ILE A 235 -15.07 9.66 0.44
C ILE A 235 -14.09 10.42 -0.45
N GLY A 236 -13.43 11.45 0.08
CA GLY A 236 -12.43 12.23 -0.67
C GLY A 236 -11.28 11.37 -1.19
N VAL A 237 -10.76 10.47 -0.35
CA VAL A 237 -9.73 9.50 -0.71
C VAL A 237 -10.20 8.55 -1.81
N ILE A 238 -11.42 8.00 -1.73
CA ILE A 238 -11.98 7.11 -2.75
C ILE A 238 -12.10 7.83 -4.09
N LEU A 239 -12.64 9.05 -4.10
CA LEU A 239 -12.81 9.84 -5.33
C LEU A 239 -11.45 10.17 -5.96
N PHE A 240 -10.51 10.69 -5.17
CA PHE A 240 -9.17 11.01 -5.64
C PHE A 240 -8.45 9.77 -6.19
N GLN A 241 -8.39 8.70 -5.41
CA GLN A 241 -7.70 7.47 -5.79
C GLN A 241 -8.34 6.79 -7.01
N SER A 242 -9.67 6.86 -7.14
CA SER A 242 -10.37 6.25 -8.27
C SER A 242 -9.93 6.84 -9.63
N ALA A 243 -9.56 8.11 -9.67
CA ALA A 243 -9.06 8.77 -10.88
C ALA A 243 -7.67 8.22 -11.30
N TYR A 244 -6.78 7.95 -10.34
CA TYR A 244 -5.48 7.34 -10.62
C TYR A 244 -5.63 5.88 -11.06
N VAL A 245 -6.49 5.11 -10.38
CA VAL A 245 -6.81 3.74 -10.78
C VAL A 245 -7.42 3.71 -12.17
N ALA A 246 -8.35 4.64 -12.49
CA ALA A 246 -8.96 4.72 -13.81
C ALA A 246 -7.92 4.90 -14.92
N GLU A 247 -6.89 5.71 -14.67
CA GLU A 247 -5.82 5.93 -15.63
C GLU A 247 -4.93 4.69 -15.83
N VAL A 248 -4.62 3.99 -14.74
CA VAL A 248 -3.88 2.72 -14.80
C VAL A 248 -4.68 1.68 -15.59
N VAL A 249 -5.98 1.51 -15.30
CA VAL A 249 -6.86 0.57 -16.02
C VAL A 249 -7.01 0.98 -17.49
N ARG A 250 -7.09 2.29 -17.80
CA ARG A 250 -7.10 2.80 -19.17
C ARG A 250 -5.85 2.40 -19.94
N GLY A 251 -4.66 2.51 -19.32
CA GLY A 251 -3.40 2.05 -19.90
C GLY A 251 -3.42 0.55 -20.22
N GLY A 252 -3.97 -0.26 -19.30
CA GLY A 252 -4.14 -1.71 -19.51
C GLY A 252 -5.08 -2.04 -20.66
N LEU A 253 -6.20 -1.34 -20.76
CA LEU A 253 -7.18 -1.52 -21.84
C LEU A 253 -6.61 -1.14 -23.23
N GLN A 254 -5.63 -0.24 -23.29
CA GLN A 254 -4.92 0.14 -24.52
C GLN A 254 -3.84 -0.85 -24.93
N ALA A 255 -3.26 -1.58 -23.96
CA ALA A 255 -2.26 -2.60 -24.22
C ALA A 255 -2.85 -3.88 -24.87
N ILE A 256 -4.17 -4.08 -24.82
CA ILE A 256 -4.83 -5.24 -25.42
C ILE A 256 -4.81 -5.15 -26.95
N PRO A 257 -4.26 -6.16 -27.67
CA PRO A 257 -4.27 -6.19 -29.12
C PRO A 257 -5.67 -6.13 -29.72
N LYS A 258 -5.83 -5.43 -30.84
CA LYS A 258 -7.13 -5.31 -31.55
C LYS A 258 -7.75 -6.66 -31.90
N GLY A 259 -6.92 -7.67 -32.21
CA GLY A 259 -7.38 -9.03 -32.50
C GLY A 259 -8.22 -9.69 -31.40
N GLN A 260 -8.02 -9.34 -30.12
CA GLN A 260 -8.87 -9.85 -29.02
C GLN A 260 -10.30 -9.28 -29.10
N TYR A 261 -10.43 -8.02 -29.50
CA TYR A 261 -11.74 -7.39 -29.72
C TYR A 261 -12.44 -7.97 -30.96
N GLU A 262 -11.69 -8.17 -32.04
CA GLU A 262 -12.18 -8.77 -33.29
C GLU A 262 -12.60 -10.23 -33.10
N ALA A 263 -11.81 -11.03 -32.38
CA ALA A 263 -12.15 -12.41 -32.06
C ALA A 263 -13.43 -12.52 -31.21
N ALA A 264 -13.57 -11.66 -30.18
CA ALA A 264 -14.79 -11.62 -29.37
C ALA A 264 -16.01 -11.22 -30.22
N ALA A 265 -15.85 -10.26 -31.14
CA ALA A 265 -16.91 -9.86 -32.07
C ALA A 265 -17.26 -10.98 -33.07
N ALA A 266 -16.27 -11.71 -33.59
CA ALA A 266 -16.47 -12.84 -34.49
C ALA A 266 -17.23 -14.00 -33.82
N MET A 267 -17.07 -14.17 -32.49
CA MET A 267 -17.87 -15.10 -31.69
C MET A 267 -19.27 -14.56 -31.32
N GLY A 268 -19.68 -13.41 -31.85
CA GLY A 268 -20.99 -12.80 -31.58
C GLY A 268 -21.16 -12.28 -30.14
N LEU A 269 -20.06 -12.07 -29.40
CA LEU A 269 -20.15 -11.56 -28.04
C LEU A 269 -20.50 -10.06 -28.05
N GLY A 270 -21.65 -9.71 -27.47
CA GLY A 270 -22.00 -8.31 -27.21
C GLY A 270 -21.00 -7.61 -26.27
N TYR A 271 -21.02 -6.27 -26.24
CA TYR A 271 -20.04 -5.45 -25.51
C TYR A 271 -19.82 -5.89 -24.06
N TRP A 272 -20.90 -6.12 -23.31
CA TRP A 272 -20.79 -6.50 -21.89
C TRP A 272 -20.14 -7.87 -21.68
N ARG A 273 -20.46 -8.86 -22.53
CA ARG A 273 -19.86 -10.20 -22.47
C ARG A 273 -18.40 -10.16 -22.92
N SER A 274 -18.14 -9.47 -24.02
CA SER A 274 -16.78 -9.25 -24.55
C SER A 274 -15.89 -8.56 -23.51
N MET A 275 -16.37 -7.45 -22.92
CA MET A 275 -15.63 -6.73 -21.89
C MET A 275 -15.43 -7.56 -20.62
N GLY A 276 -16.49 -8.16 -20.07
CA GLY A 276 -16.42 -8.87 -18.79
C GLY A 276 -15.65 -10.19 -18.83
N LEU A 277 -15.74 -10.94 -19.94
CA LEU A 277 -15.17 -12.29 -20.04
C LEU A 277 -13.81 -12.33 -20.74
N VAL A 278 -13.53 -11.38 -21.63
CA VAL A 278 -12.33 -11.43 -22.49
C VAL A 278 -11.41 -10.25 -22.22
N ILE A 279 -11.85 -9.01 -22.47
CA ILE A 279 -10.93 -7.85 -22.48
C ILE A 279 -10.54 -7.39 -21.09
N LEU A 280 -11.50 -7.15 -20.18
CA LEU A 280 -11.21 -6.57 -18.87
C LEU A 280 -10.33 -7.48 -17.99
N PRO A 281 -10.54 -8.80 -17.91
CA PRO A 281 -9.66 -9.68 -17.15
C PRO A 281 -8.20 -9.65 -17.64
N GLN A 282 -7.99 -9.60 -18.96
CA GLN A 282 -6.66 -9.48 -19.55
C GLN A 282 -6.03 -8.12 -19.24
N ALA A 283 -6.79 -7.03 -19.40
CA ALA A 283 -6.31 -5.69 -19.12
C ALA A 283 -5.93 -5.51 -17.65
N LEU A 284 -6.78 -5.95 -16.73
CA LEU A 284 -6.52 -5.88 -15.29
C LEU A 284 -5.27 -6.68 -14.91
N LYS A 285 -5.08 -7.85 -15.51
CA LYS A 285 -3.89 -8.68 -15.31
C LYS A 285 -2.60 -7.98 -15.75
N LEU A 286 -2.61 -7.27 -16.88
CA LEU A 286 -1.44 -6.51 -17.36
C LEU A 286 -1.07 -5.35 -16.43
N VAL A 287 -2.04 -4.75 -15.74
CA VAL A 287 -1.81 -3.56 -14.91
C VAL A 287 -1.77 -3.84 -13.41
N ILE A 288 -1.70 -5.10 -12.98
CA ILE A 288 -1.54 -5.46 -11.57
C ILE A 288 -0.38 -4.68 -10.92
N PRO A 289 0.82 -4.58 -11.53
CA PRO A 289 1.92 -3.81 -10.94
C PRO A 289 1.57 -2.33 -10.76
N GLY A 290 0.89 -1.74 -11.75
CA GLY A 290 0.42 -0.36 -11.70
C GLY A 290 -0.61 -0.12 -10.59
N ILE A 291 -1.60 -1.02 -10.48
CA ILE A 291 -2.65 -0.94 -9.45
C ILE A 291 -2.05 -1.03 -8.06
N VAL A 292 -1.16 -2.00 -7.82
CA VAL A 292 -0.51 -2.16 -6.50
C VAL A 292 0.38 -0.96 -6.20
N ASN A 293 1.06 -0.38 -7.19
CA ASN A 293 1.83 0.85 -6.98
C ASN A 293 0.93 2.02 -6.52
N THR A 294 -0.27 2.16 -7.10
CA THR A 294 -1.23 3.17 -6.62
C THR A 294 -1.74 2.86 -5.21
N PHE A 295 -1.87 1.58 -4.83
CA PHE A 295 -2.24 1.19 -3.46
C PHE A 295 -1.14 1.50 -2.43
N ILE A 296 0.13 1.27 -2.79
CA ILE A 296 1.29 1.65 -1.96
C ILE A 296 1.35 3.17 -1.80
N ALA A 297 1.08 3.94 -2.87
CA ALA A 297 0.99 5.39 -2.80
C ALA A 297 -0.11 5.82 -1.82
N LEU A 298 -1.33 5.30 -1.98
CA LEU A 298 -2.44 5.59 -1.08
C LEU A 298 -2.13 5.26 0.38
N PHE A 299 -1.48 4.12 0.64
CA PHE A 299 -1.09 3.73 2.00
C PHE A 299 -0.15 4.74 2.65
N LYS A 300 0.78 5.35 1.90
CA LYS A 300 1.64 6.43 2.42
C LYS A 300 0.87 7.73 2.57
N ASP A 301 -0.01 8.03 1.63
CA ASP A 301 -0.81 9.24 1.60
C ASP A 301 -1.83 9.32 2.74
N THR A 302 -2.16 8.21 3.41
CA THR A 302 -2.99 8.24 4.62
C THR A 302 -2.41 9.14 5.71
N SER A 303 -1.09 9.38 5.71
CA SER A 303 -0.44 10.29 6.66
C SER A 303 -0.84 11.76 6.50
N LEU A 304 -1.43 12.14 5.37
CA LEU A 304 -1.93 13.50 5.11
C LEU A 304 -3.19 13.83 5.92
N VAL A 305 -3.84 12.85 6.55
CA VAL A 305 -5.06 13.06 7.36
C VAL A 305 -4.81 13.88 8.63
N ILE A 306 -3.55 14.21 8.94
CA ILE A 306 -3.22 15.18 9.99
C ILE A 306 -3.86 16.54 9.75
N ILE A 307 -4.03 16.95 8.48
CA ILE A 307 -4.59 18.25 8.14
C ILE A 307 -6.03 18.41 8.63
N ILE A 308 -6.71 17.30 8.90
CA ILE A 308 -8.10 17.25 9.38
C ILE A 308 -8.17 16.84 10.86
N GLY A 309 -7.01 16.76 11.53
CA GLY A 309 -6.89 16.45 12.96
C GLY A 309 -7.02 14.96 13.30
N LEU A 310 -6.80 14.06 12.33
CA LEU A 310 -6.75 12.62 12.58
C LEU A 310 -5.30 12.18 12.79
N PHE A 311 -5.09 11.33 13.81
CA PHE A 311 -3.76 10.86 14.22
C PHE A 311 -3.54 9.42 13.74
N ASP A 312 -3.13 9.25 12.49
CA ASP A 312 -2.69 7.96 11.94
C ASP A 312 -1.34 7.52 12.57
N LEU A 313 -0.70 6.46 12.07
CA LEU A 313 0.57 5.98 12.64
C LEU A 313 1.65 7.08 12.74
N LEU A 314 1.93 7.78 11.62
CA LEU A 314 2.99 8.78 11.59
C LEU A 314 2.66 9.95 12.54
N ASN A 315 1.40 10.34 12.56
CA ASN A 315 0.98 11.47 13.37
C ASN A 315 0.83 11.13 14.86
N SER A 316 0.50 9.88 15.19
CA SER A 316 0.54 9.37 16.57
C SER A 316 1.96 9.38 17.12
N VAL A 317 2.94 9.01 16.29
CA VAL A 317 4.36 9.13 16.61
C VAL A 317 4.77 10.58 16.81
N LYS A 318 4.42 11.46 15.86
CA LYS A 318 4.73 12.90 15.95
C LYS A 318 4.16 13.54 17.21
N GLN A 319 2.93 13.16 17.58
CA GLN A 319 2.28 13.64 18.79
C GLN A 319 2.97 13.13 20.06
N ALA A 320 3.32 11.83 20.12
CA ALA A 320 4.02 11.27 21.27
C ALA A 320 5.44 11.86 21.43
N ALA A 321 6.10 12.20 20.32
CA ALA A 321 7.42 12.85 20.34
C ALA A 321 7.36 14.30 20.84
N ALA A 322 6.18 14.94 20.81
CA ALA A 322 5.96 16.28 21.36
C ALA A 322 5.64 16.27 22.86
N ASP A 323 5.51 15.10 23.49
CA ASP A 323 5.23 14.98 24.92
C ASP A 323 6.44 15.45 25.75
N PRO A 324 6.27 16.42 26.68
CA PRO A 324 7.32 16.89 27.58
C PRO A 324 8.05 15.77 28.33
N ALA A 325 7.35 14.69 28.69
CA ALA A 325 7.92 13.56 29.40
C ALA A 325 8.94 12.77 28.56
N TRP A 326 8.90 12.88 27.22
CA TRP A 326 9.70 12.11 26.27
C TRP A 326 10.46 12.98 25.25
N LEU A 327 10.72 14.26 25.55
CA LEU A 327 11.43 15.15 24.62
C LEU A 327 12.77 14.57 24.15
N GLY A 328 13.09 14.76 22.88
CA GLY A 328 14.34 14.28 22.28
C GLY A 328 14.27 12.86 21.72
N MET A 329 13.19 12.09 21.97
CA MET A 329 13.03 10.70 21.47
C MET A 329 12.26 10.62 20.13
N ALA A 330 12.28 11.70 19.35
CA ALA A 330 11.54 11.78 18.08
C ALA A 330 12.13 10.84 17.01
N THR A 331 13.45 10.69 17.00
CA THR A 331 14.18 9.88 16.02
C THR A 331 13.74 8.42 16.09
N GLU A 332 13.68 7.86 17.30
CA GLU A 332 13.25 6.48 17.57
C GLU A 332 11.83 6.23 17.08
N GLY A 333 10.92 7.18 17.37
CA GLY A 333 9.54 7.13 16.90
C GLY A 333 9.46 7.13 15.37
N TYR A 334 10.19 8.02 14.70
CA TYR A 334 10.19 8.09 13.24
C TYR A 334 10.86 6.88 12.58
N VAL A 335 11.93 6.33 13.16
CA VAL A 335 12.54 5.08 12.69
C VAL A 335 11.55 3.94 12.83
N PHE A 336 10.83 3.85 13.95
CA PHE A 336 9.76 2.85 14.12
C PHE A 336 8.66 3.00 13.06
N ALA A 337 8.12 4.21 12.86
CA ALA A 337 7.12 4.46 11.83
C ALA A 337 7.64 4.09 10.43
N ALA A 338 8.87 4.51 10.10
CA ALA A 338 9.50 4.21 8.81
C ALA A 338 9.64 2.71 8.58
N LEU A 339 10.06 1.94 9.60
CA LEU A 339 10.14 0.48 9.52
C LEU A 339 8.77 -0.15 9.29
N VAL A 340 7.73 0.30 9.99
CA VAL A 340 6.37 -0.21 9.79
C VAL A 340 5.89 0.10 8.37
N PHE A 341 6.00 1.36 7.91
CA PHE A 341 5.64 1.72 6.54
C PHE A 341 6.42 0.91 5.51
N TRP A 342 7.72 0.70 5.74
CA TRP A 342 8.57 -0.11 4.87
C TRP A 342 8.12 -1.57 4.82
N ILE A 343 7.83 -2.20 5.95
CA ILE A 343 7.35 -3.60 6.01
C ILE A 343 6.08 -3.77 5.17
N PHE A 344 5.10 -2.88 5.33
CA PHE A 344 3.84 -2.95 4.57
C PHE A 344 4.06 -2.67 3.08
N CYS A 345 4.79 -1.61 2.73
CA CYS A 345 5.07 -1.25 1.34
C CYS A 345 5.89 -2.33 0.62
N PHE A 346 6.91 -2.86 1.29
CA PHE A 346 7.74 -3.95 0.78
C PHE A 346 6.92 -5.23 0.64
N GLY A 347 6.09 -5.58 1.62
CA GLY A 347 5.18 -6.72 1.56
C GLY A 347 4.23 -6.65 0.36
N MET A 348 3.56 -5.51 0.16
CA MET A 348 2.70 -5.26 -1.01
C MET A 348 3.48 -5.35 -2.33
N SER A 349 4.67 -4.76 -2.41
CA SER A 349 5.53 -4.80 -3.60
C SER A 349 5.99 -6.22 -3.95
N ARG A 350 6.47 -7.00 -2.95
CA ARG A 350 6.86 -8.40 -3.12
C ARG A 350 5.69 -9.28 -3.55
N TYR A 351 4.52 -9.05 -2.97
CA TYR A 351 3.31 -9.75 -3.37
C TYR A 351 2.92 -9.43 -4.82
N SER A 352 2.98 -8.16 -5.23
CA SER A 352 2.75 -7.73 -6.62
C SER A 352 3.66 -8.45 -7.61
N MET A 353 4.98 -8.47 -7.35
CA MET A 353 5.96 -9.18 -8.18
C MET A 353 5.73 -10.69 -8.21
N HIS A 354 5.23 -11.29 -7.12
CA HIS A 354 4.86 -12.71 -7.11
C HIS A 354 3.62 -12.95 -7.98
N LEU A 355 2.61 -12.10 -7.86
CA LEU A 355 1.35 -12.20 -8.59
C LEU A 355 1.57 -12.00 -10.10
N GLU A 356 2.39 -11.03 -10.48
CA GLU A 356 2.81 -10.79 -11.87
C GLU A 356 3.47 -12.04 -12.46
N ARG A 357 4.50 -12.59 -11.82
CA ARG A 357 5.19 -13.81 -12.28
C ARG A 357 4.28 -15.04 -12.35
N LYS A 358 3.31 -15.14 -11.43
CA LYS A 358 2.35 -16.26 -11.40
C LYS A 358 1.31 -16.15 -12.51
N LEU A 359 0.90 -14.93 -12.82
CA LEU A 359 -0.08 -14.67 -13.85
C LEU A 359 0.56 -14.55 -15.22
N ASP A 360 1.86 -14.29 -15.35
CA ASP A 360 2.54 -14.24 -16.64
C ASP A 360 2.26 -15.51 -17.46
N THR A 361 1.49 -15.32 -18.53
CA THR A 361 1.17 -16.36 -19.53
C THR A 361 1.82 -16.01 -20.87
N GLY A 362 2.73 -15.04 -20.90
CA GLY A 362 3.55 -14.79 -22.07
C GLY A 362 4.40 -16.02 -22.33
N HIS A 363 4.22 -16.65 -23.49
CA HIS A 363 5.20 -17.60 -23.98
C HIS A 363 6.54 -16.86 -24.04
N LYS A 364 7.49 -17.24 -23.16
CA LYS A 364 8.90 -16.90 -23.34
C LYS A 364 9.30 -17.45 -24.70
N ARG A 365 9.31 -16.58 -25.70
CA ARG A 365 9.87 -16.89 -27.01
C ARG A 365 11.39 -16.77 -26.94
#